data_AF-A0A2A9N8Q1-F1
#
_entry.id   AF-A0A2A9N8Q1-F1
#
_cell.length_a   1.000
_cell.length_b   1.000
_cell.length_c   1.000
_cell.angle_alpha   90.00
_cell.angle_beta   90.00
_cell.angle_gamma   90.00
#
_symmetry.space_group_name_H-M   'P 1'
#
loop_
_entity.id
_entity.type
_entity.pdbx_description
1 polymer ?
#
loop_
_entity_poly.entity_id
_entity_poly.type
_entity_poly.pdbx_seq_one_letter_code
_entity_poly.pdbx_strand_id
1 'polypeptide(L)'
;PLIYDGAMTTCEGFINSCRLYMSAKPQEFPTLHIKITWVLGFMQLGMAQMFRDHFLTYMTTLDYQAQYEQSTEPDQIKLLYRDIYKAFGDPNKQATAIQELTTIKQGSKSTEEHVQLFKQSYMRSGYGETVGIHEFKRSLNSPLLDKCMAVPDLPTTLEKWYELVIRLDRQWRQAVAERKMPNTNQPVQQNWTPPVNRPQQPWRAPATPVQHDPNVMQVDQNRGPIRCYNCGQTGHMAHVC
;
A
#
# COMPACT_ATOMS: atom_id res chain seq x y z
N PRO A 1 -20.54 11.59 -7.77
CA PRO A 1 -20.29 10.65 -6.63
C PRO A 1 -20.43 9.21 -7.12
N LEU A 2 -19.75 8.27 -6.49
CA LEU A 2 -20.06 6.84 -6.68
C LEU A 2 -21.37 6.50 -5.95
N ILE A 3 -21.96 5.34 -6.29
CA ILE A 3 -23.09 4.80 -5.54
C ILE A 3 -22.63 4.55 -4.10
N TYR A 4 -23.44 4.98 -3.14
CA TYR A 4 -23.18 4.87 -1.71
C TYR A 4 -24.09 3.81 -1.07
N ASP A 5 -23.49 2.96 -0.26
CA ASP A 5 -24.12 1.81 0.40
C ASP A 5 -24.41 2.02 1.89
N GLY A 6 -23.91 3.13 2.47
CA GLY A 6 -24.02 3.43 3.89
C GLY A 6 -22.80 3.04 4.70
N ALA A 7 -21.69 2.63 4.07
CA ALA A 7 -20.46 2.30 4.79
C ALA A 7 -19.86 3.53 5.49
N MET A 8 -19.41 3.34 6.73
CA MET A 8 -18.85 4.42 7.55
C MET A 8 -17.55 4.98 6.97
N THR A 9 -16.68 4.11 6.48
CA THR A 9 -15.37 4.47 5.93
C THR A 9 -15.46 5.32 4.66
N THR A 10 -16.57 5.26 3.93
CA THR A 10 -16.78 6.02 2.68
C THR A 10 -17.77 7.19 2.84
N CYS A 11 -18.40 7.34 4.01
CA CYS A 11 -19.41 8.38 4.27
C CYS A 11 -18.91 9.80 3.96
N GLU A 12 -17.73 10.17 4.48
CA GLU A 12 -17.16 11.50 4.21
C GLU A 12 -16.78 11.68 2.76
N GLY A 13 -16.19 10.65 2.14
CA GLY A 13 -15.84 10.67 0.72
C GLY A 13 -17.06 10.91 -0.16
N PHE A 14 -18.19 10.27 0.18
CA PHE A 14 -19.47 10.48 -0.48
C PHE A 14 -19.96 11.93 -0.33
N ILE A 15 -20.06 12.45 0.91
CA ILE A 15 -20.51 13.82 1.19
C ILE A 15 -19.64 14.85 0.46
N ASN A 16 -18.31 14.69 0.53
CA ASN A 16 -17.36 15.60 -0.11
C ASN A 16 -17.49 15.55 -1.65
N SER A 17 -17.72 14.36 -2.22
CA SER A 17 -17.96 14.21 -3.66
C SER A 17 -19.24 14.92 -4.11
N CYS A 18 -20.32 14.84 -3.30
CA CYS A 18 -21.56 15.57 -3.57
C CYS A 18 -21.35 17.07 -3.54
N ARG A 19 -20.68 17.58 -2.49
CA ARG A 19 -20.37 19.00 -2.34
C ARG A 19 -19.53 19.51 -3.50
N LEU A 20 -18.47 18.80 -3.86
CA LEU A 20 -17.57 19.17 -4.96
C LEU A 20 -18.32 19.29 -6.29
N TYR A 21 -19.20 18.33 -6.61
CA TYR A 21 -19.99 18.37 -7.84
C TYR A 21 -20.95 19.56 -7.87
N MET A 22 -21.70 19.80 -6.79
CA MET A 22 -22.64 20.92 -6.72
C MET A 22 -21.93 22.27 -6.78
N SER A 23 -20.77 22.40 -6.15
CA SER A 23 -19.96 23.62 -6.22
C SER A 23 -19.40 23.87 -7.63
N ALA A 24 -19.08 22.82 -8.38
CA ALA A 24 -18.58 22.94 -9.74
C ALA A 24 -19.68 23.32 -10.75
N LYS A 25 -20.95 23.02 -10.46
CA LYS A 25 -22.08 23.24 -11.37
C LYS A 25 -23.32 23.81 -10.68
N PRO A 26 -23.25 25.00 -10.07
CA PRO A 26 -24.35 25.56 -9.29
C PRO A 26 -25.64 25.73 -10.09
N GLN A 27 -25.55 25.97 -11.40
CA GLN A 27 -26.69 26.12 -12.30
C GLN A 27 -27.54 24.84 -12.46
N GLU A 28 -26.98 23.65 -12.25
CA GLU A 28 -27.74 22.38 -12.28
C GLU A 28 -28.57 22.19 -10.98
N PHE A 29 -28.34 23.01 -9.94
CA PHE A 29 -28.90 22.85 -8.60
C PHE A 29 -29.63 24.12 -8.08
N PRO A 30 -30.65 24.61 -8.79
CA PRO A 30 -31.30 25.89 -8.45
C PRO A 30 -32.14 25.84 -7.17
N THR A 31 -32.56 24.66 -6.71
CA THR A 31 -33.43 24.52 -5.52
C THR A 31 -32.90 23.50 -4.52
N LEU A 32 -33.27 23.65 -3.25
CA LEU A 32 -32.95 22.67 -2.21
C LEU A 32 -33.50 21.28 -2.54
N HIS A 33 -34.73 21.20 -3.05
CA HIS A 33 -35.36 19.94 -3.42
C HIS A 33 -34.53 19.17 -4.47
N ILE A 34 -34.05 19.86 -5.52
CA ILE A 34 -33.18 19.26 -6.54
C ILE A 34 -31.86 18.79 -5.93
N LYS A 35 -31.24 19.60 -5.06
CA LYS A 35 -30.01 19.20 -4.36
C LYS A 35 -30.22 17.92 -3.53
N ILE A 36 -31.28 17.86 -2.73
CA ILE A 36 -31.56 16.72 -1.85
C ILE A 36 -31.84 15.46 -2.66
N THR A 37 -32.81 15.53 -3.58
CA THR A 37 -33.20 14.37 -4.42
C THR A 37 -32.04 13.84 -5.25
N TRP A 38 -31.17 14.72 -5.74
CA TRP A 38 -29.95 14.32 -6.44
C TRP A 38 -28.97 13.55 -5.54
N VAL A 39 -28.71 14.01 -4.31
CA VAL A 39 -27.83 13.30 -3.35
C VAL A 39 -28.42 11.93 -3.02
N LEU A 40 -29.71 11.90 -2.69
CA LEU A 40 -30.47 10.69 -2.38
C LEU A 40 -30.46 9.69 -3.55
N GLY A 41 -30.40 10.17 -4.79
CA GLY A 41 -30.28 9.33 -5.98
C GLY A 41 -29.04 8.42 -6.01
N PHE A 42 -27.96 8.76 -5.29
CA PHE A 42 -26.76 7.92 -5.20
C PHE A 42 -26.80 6.90 -4.05
N MET A 43 -27.77 7.00 -3.16
CA MET A 43 -27.93 6.13 -1.99
C MET A 43 -28.79 4.91 -2.37
N GLN A 44 -28.23 4.00 -3.16
CA GLN A 44 -29.01 2.95 -3.84
C GLN A 44 -28.85 1.56 -3.22
N LEU A 45 -27.90 1.36 -2.31
CA LEU A 45 -27.56 0.06 -1.76
C LEU A 45 -27.60 0.06 -0.23
N GLY A 46 -27.76 -1.11 0.36
CA GLY A 46 -27.59 -1.35 1.79
C GLY A 46 -28.45 -0.44 2.67
N MET A 47 -27.83 0.07 3.75
CA MET A 47 -28.51 0.93 4.71
C MET A 47 -28.77 2.34 4.14
N ALA A 48 -27.96 2.77 3.18
CA ALA A 48 -28.17 4.05 2.50
C ALA A 48 -29.48 4.06 1.69
N GLN A 49 -29.87 2.94 1.08
CA GLN A 49 -31.16 2.83 0.39
C GLN A 49 -32.34 3.01 1.37
N MET A 50 -32.29 2.37 2.54
CA MET A 50 -33.35 2.53 3.55
C MET A 50 -33.43 3.96 4.07
N PHE A 51 -32.29 4.60 4.31
CA PHE A 51 -32.23 6.02 4.66
C PHE A 51 -32.87 6.88 3.57
N ARG A 52 -32.55 6.64 2.30
CA ARG A 52 -33.16 7.33 1.16
C ARG A 52 -34.68 7.20 1.16
N ASP A 53 -35.18 5.97 1.24
CA ASP A 53 -36.62 5.70 1.14
C ASP A 53 -37.40 6.33 2.31
N HIS A 54 -36.82 6.27 3.52
CA HIS A 54 -37.35 6.98 4.68
C HIS A 54 -37.32 8.51 4.49
N PHE A 55 -36.19 9.05 4.01
CA PHE A 55 -36.02 10.49 3.83
C PHE A 55 -36.98 11.06 2.77
N LEU A 56 -37.23 10.32 1.68
CA LEU A 56 -38.22 10.71 0.66
C LEU A 56 -39.63 10.82 1.25
N THR A 57 -39.98 9.96 2.21
CA THR A 57 -41.26 10.07 2.94
C THR A 57 -41.22 11.24 3.92
N TYR A 58 -40.11 11.45 4.63
CA TYR A 58 -39.92 12.59 5.53
C TYR A 58 -40.08 13.95 4.82
N MET A 59 -39.63 14.06 3.57
CA MET A 59 -39.78 15.28 2.75
C MET A 59 -41.23 15.73 2.52
N THR A 60 -42.22 14.88 2.76
CA THR A 60 -43.65 15.24 2.62
C THR A 60 -44.29 15.71 3.94
N THR A 61 -43.52 15.72 5.04
CA THR A 61 -44.01 16.04 6.39
C THR A 61 -43.82 17.51 6.75
N LEU A 62 -44.61 18.00 7.71
CA LEU A 62 -44.45 19.34 8.29
C LEU A 62 -43.09 19.50 9.02
N ASP A 63 -42.57 18.42 9.57
CA ASP A 63 -41.27 18.43 10.26
C ASP A 63 -40.12 18.74 9.29
N TYR A 64 -40.17 18.21 8.07
CA TYR A 64 -39.20 18.57 7.03
C TYR A 64 -39.29 20.06 6.68
N GLN A 65 -40.51 20.58 6.51
CA GLN A 65 -40.70 22.00 6.23
C GLN A 65 -40.09 22.88 7.33
N ALA A 66 -40.35 22.55 8.59
CA ALA A 66 -39.81 23.28 9.74
C ALA A 66 -38.28 23.18 9.85
N GLN A 67 -37.71 21.99 9.64
CA GLN A 67 -36.28 21.73 9.87
C GLN A 67 -35.39 22.11 8.68
N TYR A 68 -35.88 21.98 7.46
CA TYR A 68 -35.10 22.20 6.23
C TYR A 68 -35.47 23.51 5.55
N GLU A 69 -36.74 23.68 5.14
CA GLU A 69 -37.13 24.83 4.31
C GLU A 69 -37.14 26.14 5.10
N GLN A 70 -37.59 26.10 6.35
CA GLN A 70 -37.64 27.26 7.25
C GLN A 70 -36.36 27.42 8.08
N SER A 71 -35.32 26.63 7.80
CA SER A 71 -34.06 26.70 8.52
C SER A 71 -33.33 28.03 8.29
N THR A 72 -32.66 28.52 9.34
CA THR A 72 -31.77 29.68 9.26
C THR A 72 -30.38 29.35 8.69
N GLU A 73 -30.09 28.08 8.35
CA GLU A 73 -28.82 27.69 7.73
C GLU A 73 -28.70 28.32 6.32
N PRO A 74 -27.65 29.13 6.04
CA PRO A 74 -27.50 29.80 4.75
C PRO A 74 -27.40 28.83 3.56
N ASP A 75 -26.84 27.64 3.78
CA ASP A 75 -26.76 26.57 2.78
C ASP A 75 -27.47 25.32 3.30
N GLN A 76 -28.79 25.30 3.16
CA GLN A 76 -29.69 24.30 3.76
C GLN A 76 -29.36 22.85 3.37
N ILE A 77 -28.65 22.59 2.25
CA ILE A 77 -28.21 21.23 1.89
C ILE A 77 -27.24 20.63 2.93
N LYS A 78 -26.55 21.48 3.72
CA LYS A 78 -25.69 21.02 4.81
C LYS A 78 -26.45 20.26 5.89
N LEU A 79 -27.75 20.52 6.04
CA LEU A 79 -28.61 19.78 6.96
C LEU A 79 -28.68 18.30 6.54
N LEU A 80 -28.84 18.02 5.24
CA LEU A 80 -28.81 16.66 4.72
C LEU A 80 -27.45 16.01 4.96
N TYR A 81 -26.35 16.73 4.70
CA TYR A 81 -25.01 16.20 4.96
C TYR A 81 -24.79 15.88 6.44
N ARG A 82 -25.33 16.69 7.35
CA ARG A 82 -25.30 16.41 8.80
C ARG A 82 -26.11 15.17 9.13
N ASP A 83 -27.30 15.00 8.55
CA ASP A 83 -28.15 13.84 8.84
C ASP A 83 -27.56 12.54 8.28
N ILE A 84 -26.97 12.58 7.07
CA ILE A 84 -26.21 11.47 6.50
C ILE A 84 -25.01 11.14 7.40
N TYR A 85 -24.24 12.14 7.83
CA TYR A 85 -23.10 11.92 8.71
C TYR A 85 -23.51 11.40 10.09
N LYS A 86 -24.65 11.84 10.63
CA LYS A 86 -25.18 11.32 11.89
C LYS A 86 -25.61 9.86 11.76
N ALA A 87 -26.13 9.46 10.62
CA ALA A 87 -26.58 8.09 10.36
C ALA A 87 -25.42 7.12 10.06
N PHE A 88 -24.41 7.58 9.31
CA PHE A 88 -23.39 6.69 8.75
C PHE A 88 -21.95 7.11 9.03
N GLY A 89 -21.70 8.34 9.47
CA GLY A 89 -20.36 8.84 9.76
C GLY A 89 -19.79 8.25 11.05
N ASP A 90 -18.53 8.57 11.32
CA ASP A 90 -17.89 8.21 12.57
C ASP A 90 -18.25 9.24 13.65
N PRO A 91 -19.03 8.86 14.69
CA PRO A 91 -19.44 9.78 15.75
C PRO A 91 -18.26 10.31 16.56
N ASN A 92 -17.14 9.60 16.58
CA ASN A 92 -15.94 9.94 17.35
C ASN A 92 -14.70 9.99 16.44
N LYS A 93 -14.82 10.60 15.26
CA LYS A 93 -13.76 10.70 14.24
C LYS A 93 -12.37 11.02 14.80
N GLN A 94 -12.27 11.98 15.71
CA GLN A 94 -10.98 12.35 16.29
C GLN A 94 -10.42 11.24 17.17
N ALA A 95 -11.24 10.61 18.02
CA ALA A 95 -10.81 9.50 18.86
C ALA A 95 -10.41 8.28 18.01
N THR A 96 -11.16 7.97 16.96
CA THR A 96 -10.81 6.92 15.99
C THR A 96 -9.48 7.24 15.30
N ALA A 97 -9.27 8.47 14.84
CA ALA A 97 -8.01 8.88 14.22
C ALA A 97 -6.82 8.80 15.21
N ILE A 98 -7.04 9.17 16.47
CA ILE A 98 -6.04 9.01 17.54
C ILE A 98 -5.73 7.54 17.77
N GLN A 99 -6.75 6.68 17.82
CA GLN A 99 -6.57 5.24 17.97
C GLN A 99 -5.80 4.64 16.78
N GLU A 100 -6.18 4.98 15.55
CA GLU A 100 -5.45 4.59 14.34
C GLU A 100 -3.99 5.04 14.42
N LEU A 101 -3.75 6.31 14.75
CA LEU A 101 -2.41 6.88 14.84
C LEU A 101 -1.54 6.25 15.94
N THR A 102 -2.12 5.90 17.09
CA THR A 102 -1.38 5.33 18.22
C THR A 102 -1.14 3.83 18.10
N THR A 103 -1.96 3.13 17.30
CA THR A 103 -1.86 1.69 17.08
C THR A 103 -1.17 1.33 15.77
N ILE A 104 -1.01 2.28 14.84
CA ILE A 104 -0.34 2.03 13.57
C ILE A 104 1.11 1.58 13.79
N LYS A 105 1.48 0.52 13.08
CA LYS A 105 2.83 -0.03 13.03
C LYS A 105 3.24 -0.23 11.58
N GLN A 106 4.51 0.04 11.29
CA GLN A 106 5.11 -0.21 9.99
C GLN A 106 4.97 -1.70 9.61
N GLY A 107 5.42 -2.60 10.50
CA GLY A 107 5.26 -4.04 10.28
C GLY A 107 5.94 -4.48 8.97
N SER A 108 5.21 -5.18 8.11
CA SER A 108 5.69 -5.62 6.79
C SER A 108 5.57 -4.57 5.69
N LYS A 109 4.94 -3.41 5.95
CA LYS A 109 4.72 -2.38 4.93
C LYS A 109 6.03 -1.73 4.51
N SER A 110 6.06 -1.25 3.27
CA SER A 110 7.15 -0.36 2.85
C SER A 110 7.15 0.92 3.70
N THR A 111 8.31 1.56 3.81
CA THR A 111 8.42 2.81 4.56
C THR A 111 7.53 3.89 3.97
N GLU A 112 7.49 4.01 2.64
CA GLU A 112 6.63 4.95 1.94
C GLU A 112 5.15 4.69 2.21
N GLU A 113 4.69 3.44 2.12
CA GLU A 113 3.30 3.07 2.42
C GLU A 113 2.94 3.40 3.88
N HIS A 114 3.82 3.05 4.82
CA HIS A 114 3.63 3.37 6.23
C HIS A 114 3.53 4.88 6.47
N VAL A 115 4.41 5.67 5.85
CA VAL A 115 4.39 7.14 5.93
C VAL A 115 3.06 7.70 5.42
N GLN A 116 2.52 7.18 4.31
CA GLN A 116 1.23 7.66 3.77
C GLN A 116 0.07 7.37 4.74
N LEU A 117 -0.01 6.15 5.27
CA LEU A 117 -1.04 5.78 6.25
C LEU A 117 -0.92 6.59 7.55
N PHE A 118 0.31 6.84 7.99
CA PHE A 118 0.58 7.69 9.15
C PHE A 118 0.14 9.13 8.90
N LYS A 119 0.51 9.73 7.75
CA LYS A 119 0.09 11.09 7.35
C LYS A 119 -1.44 11.21 7.36
N GLN A 120 -2.15 10.24 6.79
CA GLN A 120 -3.61 10.23 6.75
C GLN A 120 -4.25 10.22 8.15
N SER A 121 -3.71 9.42 9.07
CA SER A 121 -4.20 9.33 10.45
C SER A 121 -3.85 10.58 11.25
N TYR A 122 -2.63 11.09 11.09
CA TYR A 122 -2.12 12.27 11.78
C TYR A 122 -2.96 13.51 11.45
N MET A 123 -3.26 13.77 10.17
CA MET A 123 -4.08 14.90 9.74
C MET A 123 -5.48 14.91 10.37
N ARG A 124 -6.04 13.73 10.69
CA ARG A 124 -7.37 13.58 11.29
C ARG A 124 -7.35 13.63 12.83
N SER A 125 -6.19 13.43 13.46
CA SER A 125 -6.05 13.33 14.92
C SER A 125 -6.10 14.68 15.64
N GLY A 126 -5.72 15.77 14.98
CA GLY A 126 -5.54 17.09 15.61
C GLY A 126 -4.32 17.19 16.53
N TYR A 127 -3.41 16.21 16.53
CA TYR A 127 -2.18 16.27 17.30
C TYR A 127 -1.22 17.36 16.80
N GLY A 128 -0.52 17.97 17.75
CA GLY A 128 0.60 18.87 17.47
C GLY A 128 1.84 18.12 17.01
N GLU A 129 2.76 18.84 16.36
CA GLU A 129 3.93 18.26 15.70
C GLU A 129 4.83 17.46 16.65
N THR A 130 5.04 17.93 17.88
CA THR A 130 5.84 17.22 18.89
C THR A 130 5.28 15.83 19.19
N VAL A 131 3.96 15.72 19.37
CA VAL A 131 3.29 14.44 19.60
C VAL A 131 3.29 13.60 18.33
N GLY A 132 3.09 14.22 17.16
CA GLY A 132 3.19 13.56 15.86
C GLY A 132 4.54 12.88 15.65
N ILE A 133 5.64 13.56 15.98
CA ILE A 133 7.00 12.99 15.88
C ILE A 133 7.17 11.82 16.85
N HIS A 134 6.69 11.95 18.08
CA HIS A 134 6.74 10.87 19.07
C HIS A 134 6.00 9.62 18.58
N GLU A 135 4.76 9.78 18.13
CA GLU A 135 3.95 8.67 17.61
C GLU A 135 4.55 8.08 16.34
N PHE A 136 5.11 8.92 15.45
CA PHE A 136 5.76 8.43 14.24
C PHE A 136 6.95 7.55 14.57
N LYS A 137 7.85 7.99 15.46
CA LYS A 137 8.98 7.16 15.92
C LYS A 137 8.50 5.83 16.49
N ARG A 138 7.46 5.86 17.35
CA ARG A 138 6.88 4.67 17.99
C ARG A 138 6.24 3.70 16.98
N SER A 139 5.83 4.20 15.81
CA SER A 139 5.20 3.40 14.76
C SER A 139 6.20 2.66 13.86
N LEU A 140 7.47 3.07 13.82
CA LEU A 140 8.50 2.48 12.98
C LEU A 140 9.00 1.13 13.50
N ASN A 141 9.55 0.31 12.61
CA ASN A 141 10.25 -0.93 13.00
C ASN A 141 11.55 -0.58 13.74
N SER A 142 11.85 -1.27 14.85
CA SER A 142 13.00 -0.97 15.72
C SER A 142 14.34 -0.85 14.97
N PRO A 143 14.70 -1.78 14.06
CA PRO A 143 15.99 -1.68 13.34
C PRO A 143 16.13 -0.44 12.46
N LEU A 144 15.00 0.09 11.95
CA LEU A 144 14.99 1.32 11.16
C LEU A 144 15.05 2.54 12.09
N LEU A 145 14.30 2.53 13.19
CA LEU A 145 14.36 3.57 14.21
C LEU A 145 15.77 3.73 14.77
N ASP A 146 16.44 2.63 15.12
CA ASP A 146 17.80 2.64 15.67
C ASP A 146 18.79 3.33 14.73
N LYS A 147 18.69 3.07 13.42
CA LYS A 147 19.49 3.76 12.40
C LYS A 147 19.17 5.24 12.30
N CYS A 148 17.91 5.62 12.46
CA CYS A 148 17.53 7.03 12.46
C CYS A 148 18.14 7.75 13.68
N MET A 149 18.14 7.10 14.85
CA MET A 149 18.68 7.67 16.09
C MET A 149 20.22 7.80 16.07
N ALA A 150 20.92 7.10 15.16
CA ALA A 150 22.36 7.21 14.96
C ALA A 150 22.78 8.38 14.04
N VAL A 151 21.83 9.09 13.41
CA VAL A 151 22.12 10.21 12.53
C VAL A 151 22.45 11.47 13.34
N PRO A 152 23.59 12.16 13.06
CA PRO A 152 23.87 13.46 13.64
C PRO A 152 22.78 14.47 13.24
N ASP A 153 22.36 15.30 14.19
CA ASP A 153 21.30 16.31 14.02
C ASP A 153 19.93 15.73 13.64
N LEU A 154 19.23 15.23 14.66
CA LEU A 154 17.89 14.67 14.48
C LEU A 154 16.88 15.72 14.00
N PRO A 155 15.98 15.35 13.07
CA PRO A 155 14.96 16.26 12.61
C PRO A 155 14.04 16.75 13.74
N THR A 156 13.59 18.00 13.64
CA THR A 156 12.65 18.61 14.59
C THR A 156 11.24 18.77 14.02
N THR A 157 11.06 18.49 12.74
CA THR A 157 9.77 18.58 12.03
C THR A 157 9.37 17.23 11.48
N LEU A 158 8.06 16.98 11.43
CA LEU A 158 7.53 15.70 10.98
C LEU A 158 7.83 15.41 9.51
N GLU A 159 7.85 16.44 8.64
CA GLU A 159 8.18 16.26 7.22
C GLU A 159 9.63 15.78 7.02
N LYS A 160 10.58 16.41 7.69
CA LYS A 160 11.99 15.97 7.68
C LYS A 160 12.18 14.57 8.29
N TRP A 161 11.34 14.18 9.27
CA TRP A 161 11.33 12.80 9.77
C TRP A 161 10.92 11.82 8.67
N TYR A 162 9.89 12.13 7.89
CA TYR A 162 9.49 11.27 6.76
C TYR A 162 10.61 11.12 5.72
N GLU A 163 11.23 12.23 5.33
CA GLU A 163 12.35 12.24 4.38
C GLU A 163 13.55 11.39 4.87
N LEU A 164 13.90 11.54 6.16
CA LEU A 164 14.98 10.78 6.77
C LEU A 164 14.72 9.27 6.72
N VAL A 165 13.55 8.83 7.17
CA VAL A 165 13.23 7.40 7.27
C VAL A 165 13.14 6.76 5.88
N ILE A 166 12.52 7.45 4.91
CA ILE A 166 12.44 6.99 3.50
C ILE A 166 13.85 6.83 2.90
N ARG A 167 14.72 7.83 3.09
CA ARG A 167 16.10 7.78 2.59
C ARG A 167 16.88 6.61 3.18
N LEU A 168 16.79 6.38 4.49
CA LEU A 168 17.50 5.30 5.17
C LEU A 168 16.99 3.91 4.75
N ASP A 169 15.68 3.74 4.55
CA ASP A 169 15.12 2.47 4.04
C ASP A 169 15.61 2.17 2.62
N ARG A 170 15.61 3.19 1.74
CA ARG A 170 16.14 3.05 0.37
C ARG A 170 17.62 2.67 0.35
N GLN A 171 18.44 3.35 1.14
CA GLN A 171 19.87 3.02 1.27
C GLN A 171 20.07 1.58 1.75
N TRP A 172 19.29 1.13 2.74
CA TRP A 172 19.38 -0.24 3.23
C TRP A 172 18.97 -1.26 2.16
N ARG A 173 17.86 -1.04 1.45
CA ARG A 173 17.41 -1.92 0.36
C ARG A 173 18.44 -1.98 -0.78
N GLN A 174 19.05 -0.86 -1.13
CA GLN A 174 20.12 -0.79 -2.13
C GLN A 174 21.33 -1.62 -1.68
N ALA A 175 21.83 -1.42 -0.45
CA ALA A 175 22.96 -2.18 0.08
C ALA A 175 22.68 -3.69 0.15
N VAL A 176 21.44 -4.09 0.47
CA VAL A 176 21.02 -5.50 0.45
C VAL A 176 21.00 -6.06 -0.97
N ALA A 177 20.55 -5.29 -1.96
CA ALA A 177 20.53 -5.71 -3.35
C ALA A 177 21.95 -5.88 -3.91
N GLU A 178 22.86 -4.95 -3.62
CA GLU A 178 24.28 -5.03 -4.02
C GLU A 178 24.98 -6.25 -3.43
N ARG A 179 24.69 -6.60 -2.16
CA ARG A 179 25.23 -7.82 -1.51
C ARG A 179 24.68 -9.11 -2.09
N LYS A 180 23.50 -9.09 -2.70
CA LYS A 180 22.86 -10.26 -3.33
C LYS A 180 23.30 -10.46 -4.78
N MET A 181 24.03 -9.53 -5.38
CA MET A 181 24.63 -9.76 -6.69
C MET A 181 25.75 -10.80 -6.54
N PRO A 182 25.73 -11.89 -7.33
CA PRO A 182 26.87 -12.79 -7.39
C PRO A 182 28.11 -11.99 -7.78
N ASN A 183 29.21 -12.24 -7.08
CA ASN A 183 30.49 -11.62 -7.38
C ASN A 183 30.93 -12.07 -8.79
N THR A 184 30.57 -11.31 -9.84
CA THR A 184 30.97 -11.60 -11.23
C THR A 184 32.47 -11.37 -11.46
N ASN A 185 33.19 -10.91 -10.43
CA ASN A 185 34.65 -10.93 -10.41
C ASN A 185 35.14 -12.27 -9.82
N GLN A 186 34.91 -13.36 -10.56
CA GLN A 186 35.94 -14.39 -10.56
C GLN A 186 37.14 -13.82 -11.30
N PRO A 187 38.35 -13.77 -10.70
CA PRO A 187 39.53 -13.50 -11.48
C PRO A 187 39.64 -14.65 -12.48
N VAL A 188 39.41 -14.36 -13.76
CA VAL A 188 39.85 -15.24 -14.84
C VAL A 188 41.35 -15.38 -14.63
N GLN A 189 41.80 -16.54 -14.11
CA GLN A 189 43.18 -16.95 -14.20
C GLN A 189 43.49 -17.09 -15.70
N GLN A 190 43.93 -15.99 -16.31
CA GLN A 190 44.57 -16.04 -17.61
C GLN A 190 45.88 -16.79 -17.43
N ASN A 191 45.85 -18.09 -17.71
CA ASN A 191 47.07 -18.86 -17.93
C ASN A 191 47.78 -18.27 -19.16
N TRP A 192 48.72 -17.37 -18.90
CA TRP A 192 49.67 -16.89 -19.89
C TRP A 192 50.61 -18.04 -20.27
N THR A 193 50.42 -18.61 -21.45
CA THR A 193 51.41 -19.47 -22.11
C THR A 193 52.20 -18.63 -23.12
N PRO A 194 53.55 -18.65 -23.10
CA PRO A 194 54.35 -17.90 -24.07
C PRO A 194 54.32 -18.61 -25.44
N PRO A 195 54.39 -17.86 -26.57
CA PRO A 195 54.30 -18.44 -27.89
C PRO A 195 55.62 -19.12 -28.26
N VAL A 196 55.62 -20.45 -28.35
CA VAL A 196 56.73 -21.22 -28.94
C VAL A 196 56.38 -21.56 -30.39
N ASN A 197 57.34 -21.22 -31.25
CA ASN A 197 57.31 -21.34 -32.69
C ASN A 197 57.17 -22.81 -33.14
N ARG A 198 56.24 -23.06 -34.07
CA ARG A 198 55.90 -24.41 -34.58
C ARG A 198 56.88 -24.84 -35.68
N PRO A 199 57.13 -26.16 -35.85
CA PRO A 199 57.05 -26.70 -37.21
C PRO A 199 56.32 -28.06 -37.32
N GLN A 200 55.46 -28.10 -38.36
CA GLN A 200 55.04 -29.17 -39.29
C GLN A 200 54.76 -30.64 -38.84
N GLN A 201 53.46 -31.02 -38.97
CA GLN A 201 52.77 -32.22 -39.55
C GLN A 201 53.55 -33.55 -39.73
N PRO A 202 52.93 -34.76 -39.50
CA PRO A 202 51.90 -35.30 -40.43
C PRO A 202 50.76 -36.22 -39.88
N TRP A 203 49.56 -36.03 -40.44
CA TRP A 203 48.49 -36.98 -40.88
C TRP A 203 48.05 -38.20 -40.02
N ARG A 204 46.75 -38.26 -39.67
CA ARG A 204 45.87 -39.46 -39.71
C ARG A 204 44.38 -39.08 -39.86
N ALA A 205 43.61 -40.03 -40.40
CA ALA A 205 42.38 -39.95 -41.21
C ALA A 205 41.06 -39.57 -40.46
N PRO A 206 39.96 -39.26 -41.19
CA PRO A 206 38.81 -38.53 -40.68
C PRO A 206 37.72 -39.43 -40.08
N ALA A 207 37.17 -39.03 -38.92
CA ALA A 207 35.92 -39.56 -38.39
C ALA A 207 34.84 -38.46 -38.48
N THR A 208 33.68 -38.87 -38.99
CA THR A 208 32.49 -38.09 -39.37
C THR A 208 31.91 -37.23 -38.25
N PRO A 209 31.29 -36.08 -38.56
CA PRO A 209 30.55 -35.30 -37.58
C PRO A 209 29.20 -35.96 -37.30
N VAL A 210 28.96 -36.37 -36.07
CA VAL A 210 27.60 -36.70 -35.60
C VAL A 210 26.85 -35.40 -35.46
N GLN A 211 25.79 -35.23 -36.25
CA GLN A 211 24.80 -34.15 -36.11
C GLN A 211 24.22 -34.18 -34.70
N HIS A 212 24.39 -33.07 -33.96
CA HIS A 212 23.63 -32.85 -32.73
C HIS A 212 22.23 -32.36 -33.11
N ASP A 213 21.22 -33.12 -32.68
CA ASP A 213 19.79 -32.81 -32.79
C ASP A 213 19.45 -31.60 -31.91
N PRO A 214 18.73 -30.57 -32.41
CA PRO A 214 18.39 -29.38 -31.62
C PRO A 214 17.37 -29.60 -30.49
N ASN A 215 16.82 -30.81 -30.30
CA ASN A 215 15.71 -31.06 -29.38
C ASN A 215 16.03 -31.89 -28.11
N VAL A 216 17.29 -31.96 -27.67
CA VAL A 216 17.62 -32.58 -26.37
C VAL A 216 17.62 -31.53 -25.26
N MET A 217 16.61 -31.57 -24.39
CA MET A 217 16.61 -30.82 -23.13
C MET A 217 17.61 -31.48 -22.15
N GLN A 218 18.66 -30.75 -21.80
CA GLN A 218 19.64 -31.16 -20.78
C GLN A 218 19.03 -30.99 -19.38
N VAL A 219 18.42 -32.07 -18.87
CA VAL A 219 17.83 -32.11 -17.52
C VAL A 219 18.82 -32.72 -16.52
N ASP A 220 19.09 -31.97 -15.44
CA ASP A 220 19.71 -32.36 -14.16
C ASP A 220 21.09 -33.07 -14.20
N GLN A 221 22.15 -32.32 -14.47
CA GLN A 221 23.47 -32.58 -13.89
C GLN A 221 23.60 -31.78 -12.59
N ASN A 222 23.02 -32.28 -11.48
CA ASN A 222 23.45 -31.98 -10.09
C ASN A 222 22.62 -32.72 -9.00
N ARG A 223 22.16 -33.96 -9.23
CA ARG A 223 21.63 -34.80 -8.15
C ARG A 223 22.62 -35.90 -7.81
N GLY A 224 23.39 -35.70 -6.73
CA GLY A 224 24.13 -36.79 -6.11
C GLY A 224 23.20 -37.91 -5.64
N PRO A 225 23.70 -39.15 -5.48
CA PRO A 225 22.87 -40.29 -5.09
C PRO A 225 22.21 -40.05 -3.73
N ILE A 226 20.90 -40.29 -3.66
CA ILE A 226 20.08 -40.15 -2.45
C ILE A 226 20.69 -41.02 -1.35
N ARG A 227 21.11 -40.40 -0.24
CA ARG A 227 21.60 -41.08 0.96
C ARG A 227 20.47 -41.23 1.97
N CYS A 228 20.35 -42.43 2.53
CA CYS A 228 19.41 -42.70 3.61
C CYS A 228 19.83 -41.94 4.87
N TYR A 229 18.92 -41.15 5.43
CA TYR A 229 19.17 -40.38 6.66
C TYR A 229 19.27 -41.24 7.92
N ASN A 230 18.90 -42.53 7.86
CA ASN A 230 18.99 -43.45 8.99
C ASN A 230 20.31 -44.26 8.98
N CYS A 231 20.67 -44.88 7.86
CA CYS A 231 21.85 -45.78 7.77
C CYS A 231 23.03 -45.20 6.97
N GLY A 232 22.87 -44.05 6.30
CA GLY A 232 23.91 -43.39 5.52
C GLY A 232 24.26 -44.04 4.17
N GLN A 233 23.67 -45.19 3.83
CA GLN A 233 23.88 -45.84 2.53
C GLN A 233 23.14 -45.13 1.39
N THR A 234 23.69 -45.17 0.18
CA THR A 234 23.09 -44.59 -1.02
C THR A 234 22.11 -45.57 -1.68
N GLY A 235 21.00 -45.06 -2.22
CA GLY A 235 20.08 -45.83 -3.07
C GLY A 235 18.66 -46.04 -2.52
N HIS A 236 18.37 -45.58 -1.30
CA HIS A 236 17.01 -45.61 -0.73
C HIS A 236 16.80 -44.44 0.25
N MET A 237 15.53 -44.16 0.59
CA MET A 237 15.14 -43.16 1.59
C MET A 237 14.78 -43.84 2.92
N ALA A 238 14.84 -43.11 4.03
CA ALA A 238 14.67 -43.65 5.39
C ALA A 238 13.34 -44.37 5.65
N HIS A 239 12.28 -44.10 4.87
CA HIS A 239 11.00 -44.79 4.99
C HIS A 239 10.97 -46.19 4.36
N VAL A 240 12.02 -46.55 3.60
CA VAL A 240 12.22 -47.87 2.97
C VAL A 240 13.48 -48.56 3.53
N CYS A 241 14.02 -48.03 4.63
CA CYS A 241 15.22 -48.53 5.30
C CYS A 241 14.89 -49.60 6.33
#